data_AF-A0A2I2G0C1-F1
#
_entry.id   AF-A0A2I2G0C1-F1
#
_cell.length_a   1.000
_cell.length_b   1.000
_cell.length_c   1.000
_cell.angle_alpha   90.00
_cell.angle_beta   90.00
_cell.angle_gamma   90.00
#
_symmetry.space_group_name_H-M   'P 1'
#
loop_
_entity.id
_entity.type
_entity.pdbx_description
1 polymer ?
#
loop_
_entity_poly.entity_id
_entity_poly.type
_entity_poly.pdbx_seq_one_letter_code
_entity_poly.pdbx_strand_id
1 'polypeptide(L)' 'ARPLNTPPYLAFPLAAAIIYTFSGLTTDTETRVLTQQGTIPNLYAAGEVTGHFHN' A
#
# COMPACT_ATOMS: atom_id res chain seq x y z
N ALA A 1 16.89 -16.18 19.30
CA ALA A 1 17.24 -16.42 17.88
C ALA A 1 16.60 -17.73 17.42
N ARG A 2 16.37 -17.91 16.11
CA ARG A 2 15.91 -19.18 15.52
C ARG A 2 17.05 -19.79 14.67
N PRO A 3 17.90 -20.66 15.22
CA PRO A 3 19.04 -21.22 14.49
C PRO A 3 18.58 -22.22 13.42
N LEU A 4 19.23 -22.19 12.25
CA LEU A 4 19.06 -23.17 11.18
C LEU A 4 20.18 -24.22 11.30
N ASN A 5 19.99 -25.25 12.12
CA ASN A 5 20.99 -26.27 12.43
C ASN A 5 20.62 -27.68 11.95
N THR A 6 19.43 -27.85 11.38
CA THR A 6 18.92 -29.15 10.91
C THR A 6 18.83 -29.13 9.38
N PRO A 7 19.59 -29.98 8.67
CA PRO A 7 19.50 -30.12 7.22
C PRO A 7 18.21 -30.84 6.78
N PRO A 8 17.83 -30.76 5.49
CA PRO A 8 18.53 -30.09 4.39
C PRO A 8 18.32 -28.56 4.38
N TYR A 9 19.38 -27.84 4.03
CA TYR A 9 19.30 -26.39 3.82
C TYR A 9 18.76 -26.08 2.42
N LEU A 10 17.90 -25.07 2.33
CA LEU A 10 17.30 -24.62 1.07
C LEU A 10 17.80 -23.21 0.72
N ALA A 11 18.03 -22.98 -0.57
CA ALA A 11 18.33 -21.67 -1.12
C ALA A 11 17.33 -21.36 -2.23
N PHE A 12 16.80 -20.13 -2.23
CA PHE A 12 15.86 -19.65 -3.23
C PHE A 12 16.45 -18.42 -3.90
N PRO A 13 16.60 -18.40 -5.24
CA PRO A 13 16.99 -17.19 -5.94
C PRO A 13 15.84 -16.19 -5.85
N LEU A 14 16.14 -14.96 -5.42
CA LEU A 14 15.17 -13.88 -5.31
C LEU A 14 15.62 -12.70 -6.16
N ALA A 15 14.65 -12.03 -6.78
CA ALA A 15 14.84 -10.78 -7.50
C ALA A 15 13.78 -9.78 -7.02
N ALA A 16 14.11 -8.49 -7.12
CA ALA A 16 13.14 -7.44 -6.83
C ALA A 16 12.04 -7.42 -7.91
N ALA A 17 10.80 -7.15 -7.48
CA ALA A 17 9.66 -6.91 -8.35
C ALA A 17 8.88 -5.69 -7.84
N ILE A 18 8.17 -5.04 -8.75
CA ILE A 18 7.20 -4.01 -8.39
C ILE A 18 5.98 -4.71 -7.80
N ILE A 19 5.59 -4.33 -6.58
CA ILE A 19 4.50 -5.01 -5.85
C ILE A 19 3.43 -4.06 -5.31
N TYR A 20 3.68 -2.74 -5.32
CA TYR A 20 2.85 -1.77 -4.62
C TYR A 20 3.14 -0.35 -5.08
N THR A 21 2.10 0.50 -5.13
CA THR A 21 2.25 1.94 -5.28
C THR A 21 1.78 2.66 -4.01
N PHE A 22 2.58 3.63 -3.55
CA PHE A 22 2.28 4.39 -2.33
C PHE A 22 1.38 5.62 -2.59
N SER A 23 1.25 6.00 -3.86
CA SER A 23 0.48 7.17 -4.29
C SER A 23 -0.92 6.73 -4.73
N GLY A 24 -1.83 7.69 -4.88
CA GLY A 24 -3.19 7.41 -5.28
C GLY A 24 -4.09 8.62 -5.14
N LEU A 25 -5.39 8.37 -5.03
CA LEU A 25 -6.39 9.40 -4.74
C LEU A 25 -6.18 9.92 -3.32
N THR A 26 -6.22 11.25 -3.17
CA THR A 26 -6.27 11.87 -1.84
C THR A 26 -7.67 11.70 -1.26
N THR A 27 -7.74 11.22 -0.03
CA THR A 27 -8.98 11.05 0.73
C THR A 27 -8.86 11.67 2.12
N ASP A 28 -9.99 11.94 2.76
CA ASP A 28 -10.03 12.31 4.18
C ASP A 28 -10.26 11.10 5.10
N THR A 29 -10.39 11.33 6.41
CA THR A 29 -10.61 10.28 7.41
C THR A 29 -11.93 9.52 7.24
N GLU A 30 -12.86 10.07 6.45
CA GLU A 30 -14.15 9.45 6.10
C GLU A 30 -14.11 8.80 4.71
N THR A 31 -12.92 8.63 4.12
CA THR A 31 -12.66 8.01 2.81
C THR A 31 -13.24 8.76 1.59
N ARG A 32 -13.66 10.02 1.77
CA ARG A 32 -14.23 10.84 0.68
C ARG A 32 -13.11 11.33 -0.23
N VAL A 33 -13.31 11.26 -1.54
CA VAL A 33 -12.31 11.73 -2.52
C VAL A 33 -12.21 13.26 -2.50
N LEU A 34 -10.99 13.77 -2.34
CA LEU A 34 -10.68 15.19 -2.31
C LEU A 34 -10.32 15.73 -3.71
N THR A 35 -10.71 16.97 -3.95
CA THR A 35 -10.34 17.78 -5.12
C THR A 35 -9.90 19.17 -4.66
N GLN A 36 -9.43 20.01 -5.59
CA GLN A 36 -9.11 21.41 -5.29
C GLN A 36 -10.34 22.23 -4.84
N GLN A 37 -11.56 21.77 -5.16
CA GLN A 37 -12.82 22.44 -4.86
C GLN A 37 -13.57 21.81 -3.68
N GLY A 38 -12.98 20.82 -3.00
CA GLY A 38 -13.61 20.07 -1.90
C GLY A 38 -13.91 18.61 -2.26
N THR A 39 -14.87 17.99 -1.58
CA THR A 39 -15.22 16.58 -1.77
C THR A 39 -16.20 16.40 -2.93
N ILE A 40 -16.07 15.30 -3.68
CA ILE A 40 -17.08 14.91 -4.68
C ILE A 40 -18.23 14.16 -3.96
N PRO A 41 -19.49 14.62 -4.06
CA PRO A 41 -20.61 13.93 -3.42
C PRO A 41 -20.75 12.48 -3.87
N ASN A 42 -20.91 11.58 -2.90
CA ASN A 42 -21.06 10.14 -3.10
C ASN A 42 -19.87 9.42 -3.76
N LEU A 43 -18.67 10.02 -3.77
CA LEU A 43 -17.45 9.38 -4.26
C LEU A 43 -16.48 9.10 -3.11
N TYR A 44 -16.12 7.82 -2.96
CA TYR A 44 -15.25 7.32 -1.91
C TYR A 44 -14.16 6.43 -2.51
N ALA A 45 -13.00 6.37 -1.86
CA ALA A 45 -11.90 5.50 -2.25
C ALA A 45 -11.21 4.92 -1.01
N ALA A 46 -10.84 3.64 -1.06
CA ALA A 46 -10.18 2.94 0.03
C ALA A 46 -9.24 1.85 -0.52
N GLY A 47 -8.14 1.60 0.19
CA GLY A 47 -7.13 0.60 -0.19
C GLY A 47 -5.95 1.19 -0.97
N GLU A 48 -5.27 0.35 -1.75
CA GLU A 48 -4.03 0.73 -2.47
C GLU A 48 -4.25 1.84 -3.50
N VAL A 49 -5.49 2.04 -3.95
CA VAL A 49 -5.86 3.16 -4.82
C VAL A 49 -5.75 4.54 -4.13
N THR A 50 -5.63 4.58 -2.80
CA THR A 50 -5.50 5.82 -2.03
C THR A 50 -4.04 6.15 -1.77
N GLY A 51 -3.72 7.45 -1.72
CA GLY A 51 -2.40 7.89 -1.28
C GLY A 51 -2.21 7.58 0.21
N HIS A 52 -1.27 6.67 0.53
CA HIS A 52 -1.03 6.22 1.91
C HIS A 52 -0.30 7.24 2.77
N PHE A 53 0.31 8.24 2.16
CA PHE A 53 1.03 9.32 2.83
C PHE A 53 0.31 10.63 2.59
N HIS A 54 -0.34 11.12 3.63
CA HIS A 54 -0.88 12.47 3.71
C HIS A 54 -0.23 13.17 4.91
N ASN A 55 0.07 14.46 4.76
CA ASN A 55 0.59 15.31 5.83
C ASN A 55 -0.44 15.55 6.93
#